data_AF-A0A4V6WIL0-F1
#
_entry.id   AF-A0A4V6WIL0-F1
#
_cell.length_a   1.000
_cell.length_b   1.000
_cell.length_c   1.000
_cell.angle_alpha   90.00
_cell.angle_beta   90.00
_cell.angle_gamma   90.00
#
_symmetry.space_group_name_H-M   'P 1'
#
loop_
_entity.id
_entity.type
_entity.pdbx_description
1 polymer ?
#
loop_
_entity_poly.entity_id
_entity_poly.type
_entity_poly.pdbx_seq_one_letter_code
_entity_poly.pdbx_strand_id
1 'polypeptide(L)'
;MINVLITGSSQSRKPKAAKRGIPIPDALLDLGLLKLVRLRRAANQKRLFTYLDRGQAKGTFSEIFSKRFTHYRRRCDIYDRARDFHSLRKGFQTKLTRAEVPYYSRKLLMGHELTDVTHKHYYPEGDTIEMMRDYINRIDVDCSQILRPFDTVSDTNVHRLSVIEKHA
;
A
#
# COMPACT_ATOMS: atom_id res chain seq x y z
N MET A 1 9.54 9.79 -15.07
CA MET A 1 8.98 8.55 -14.48
C MET A 1 9.67 8.32 -13.14
N ILE A 2 8.92 8.12 -12.04
CA ILE A 2 9.51 7.98 -10.69
C ILE A 2 9.42 6.53 -10.24
N ASN A 3 10.57 5.87 -10.17
CA ASN A 3 10.69 4.52 -9.66
C ASN A 3 10.88 4.56 -8.15
N VAL A 4 9.98 3.93 -7.39
CA VAL A 4 10.21 3.71 -5.96
C VAL A 4 10.81 2.33 -5.78
N LEU A 5 12.12 2.33 -5.54
CA LEU A 5 12.82 1.13 -5.11
C LEU A 5 12.56 0.95 -3.61
N ILE A 6 11.80 -0.07 -3.23
CA ILE A 6 11.62 -0.43 -1.82
C ILE A 6 12.86 -1.22 -1.38
N THR A 7 13.85 -0.52 -0.80
CA THR A 7 14.99 -1.17 -0.13
C THR A 7 14.75 -1.21 1.37
N GLY A 8 14.45 -2.40 1.90
CA GLY A 8 14.43 -2.63 3.34
C GLY A 8 15.82 -3.00 3.84
N SER A 9 16.50 -2.11 4.57
CA SER A 9 17.80 -2.41 5.20
C SER A 9 17.67 -3.32 6.45
N SER A 10 16.45 -3.59 6.94
CA SER A 10 16.21 -4.26 8.22
C SER A 10 15.45 -5.59 8.14
N GLN A 11 15.32 -6.19 6.96
CA GLN A 11 14.82 -7.56 6.85
C GLN A 11 15.92 -8.44 6.24
N SER A 12 16.54 -9.26 7.09
CA SER A 12 17.41 -10.36 6.67
C SER A 12 16.56 -11.43 5.98
N ARG A 13 16.26 -11.23 4.70
CA ARG A 13 15.74 -12.29 3.81
C ARG A 13 16.45 -12.18 2.46
N LYS A 14 16.93 -13.35 2.00
CA LYS A 14 17.91 -13.63 0.94
C LYS A 14 17.86 -12.69 -0.31
N PRO A 15 19.01 -12.38 -0.96
CA PRO A 15 19.22 -11.06 -1.56
C PRO A 15 18.63 -10.80 -2.96
N LYS A 16 17.94 -11.75 -3.61
CA LYS A 16 17.43 -11.55 -4.98
C LYS A 16 15.90 -11.40 -5.09
N ALA A 17 15.12 -12.13 -4.30
CA ALA A 17 13.65 -12.06 -4.36
C ALA A 17 13.04 -10.89 -3.54
N ALA A 18 13.81 -10.32 -2.60
CA ALA A 18 13.29 -9.32 -1.67
C ALA A 18 13.26 -7.89 -2.24
N LYS A 19 14.16 -7.56 -3.18
CA LYS A 19 14.22 -6.25 -3.85
C LYS A 19 13.41 -6.33 -5.14
N ARG A 20 12.35 -5.52 -5.23
CA ARG A 20 11.55 -5.39 -6.45
C ARG A 20 11.24 -3.93 -6.71
N GLY A 21 11.25 -3.54 -7.98
CA GLY A 21 10.65 -2.28 -8.42
C GLY A 21 9.15 -2.47 -8.49
N ILE A 22 8.39 -1.63 -7.78
CA ILE A 22 6.94 -1.58 -7.90
C ILE A 22 6.61 -0.16 -8.37
N PRO A 23 5.88 0.01 -9.48
CA PRO A 23 5.42 1.33 -9.86
C PRO A 23 4.46 1.87 -8.81
N ILE A 24 4.48 3.19 -8.60
CA ILE A 24 3.48 3.85 -7.77
C ILE A 24 2.20 3.99 -8.62
N PRO A 25 1.03 3.48 -8.16
CA PRO A 25 -0.26 3.75 -8.78
C PRO A 25 -0.54 5.26 -8.86
N ASP A 26 -1.22 5.69 -9.92
CA ASP A 26 -1.54 7.11 -10.11
C ASP A 26 -2.40 7.67 -8.99
N ALA A 27 -3.36 6.88 -8.48
CA ALA A 27 -4.15 7.26 -7.30
C ALA A 27 -3.30 7.64 -6.06
N LEU A 28 -2.14 7.00 -5.86
CA LEU A 28 -1.24 7.37 -4.75
C LEU A 28 -0.41 8.62 -5.06
N LEU A 29 -0.10 8.86 -6.33
CA LEU A 29 0.53 10.10 -6.78
C LEU A 29 -0.42 11.28 -6.56
N ASP A 30 -1.69 11.11 -6.93
CA ASP A 30 -2.76 12.11 -6.77
C ASP A 30 -3.05 12.42 -5.30
N LEU A 31 -2.99 11.40 -4.43
CA LEU A 31 -3.06 11.59 -2.97
C LEU A 31 -1.84 12.33 -2.39
N GLY A 32 -0.82 12.61 -3.19
CA GLY A 32 0.35 13.39 -2.79
C GLY A 32 1.44 12.57 -2.11
N LEU A 33 1.59 11.29 -2.42
CA LEU A 33 2.69 10.46 -1.88
C LEU A 33 4.07 11.11 -2.11
N LEU A 34 4.29 11.72 -3.27
CA LEU A 34 5.56 12.41 -3.56
C LEU A 34 5.77 13.66 -2.71
N LYS A 35 4.69 14.37 -2.38
CA LYS A 35 4.73 15.50 -1.43
C LYS A 35 5.10 15.02 -0.03
N LEU A 36 4.54 13.89 0.43
CA LEU A 36 4.95 13.25 1.67
C LEU A 36 6.45 12.92 1.66
N VAL A 37 6.95 12.29 0.58
CA VAL A 37 8.38 11.94 0.45
C VAL A 37 9.26 13.19 0.56
N ARG A 38 8.90 14.28 -0.13
CA ARG A 38 9.64 15.54 -0.09
C ARG A 38 9.68 16.13 1.33
N LEU A 39 8.53 16.18 2.02
CA LEU A 39 8.44 16.67 3.40
C LEU A 39 9.30 15.83 4.36
N ARG A 40 9.29 14.49 4.20
CA ARG A 40 10.10 13.60 5.04
C ARG A 40 11.59 13.78 4.80
N ARG A 41 12.01 13.96 3.55
CA ARG A 41 13.40 14.28 3.22
C ARG A 41 13.84 15.62 3.80
N ALA A 42 13.02 16.67 3.66
CA ALA A 42 13.32 17.99 4.23
C ALA A 42 13.46 17.94 5.76
N ALA A 43 12.67 17.10 6.43
CA ALA A 43 12.74 16.87 7.87
C ALA A 43 13.81 15.83 8.31
N ASN A 44 14.73 15.43 7.42
CA ASN A 44 15.75 14.41 7.66
C ASN A 44 15.21 13.06 8.19
N GLN A 45 13.98 12.73 7.84
CA GLN A 45 13.32 11.50 8.26
C GLN A 45 13.65 10.34 7.32
N LYS A 46 14.06 9.21 7.91
CA LYS A 46 14.39 7.98 7.15
C LYS A 46 13.17 7.12 6.81
N ARG A 47 11.97 7.48 7.30
CA ARG A 47 10.72 6.70 7.14
C ARG A 47 9.58 7.60 6.68
N LEU A 48 8.66 7.07 5.88
CA LEU A 48 7.46 7.80 5.45
C LEU A 48 6.48 8.04 6.59
N PHE A 49 6.27 7.01 7.41
CA PHE A 49 5.33 7.02 8.53
C PHE A 49 6.14 7.05 9.85
N THR A 50 6.54 8.24 10.26
CA THR A 50 7.44 8.46 11.41
C THR A 50 6.76 8.27 12.76
N TYR A 51 5.44 8.45 12.81
CA TYR A 51 4.57 8.30 14.00
C TYR A 51 4.34 6.82 14.42
N LEU A 52 5.09 5.89 13.84
CA LEU A 52 5.01 4.47 14.15
C LEU A 52 6.21 4.02 14.95
N ASP A 53 5.89 3.61 16.17
CA ASP A 53 6.82 2.99 17.08
C ASP A 53 6.88 1.47 16.87
N ARG A 54 7.89 0.85 17.49
CA ARG A 54 7.97 -0.61 17.53
C ARG A 54 6.99 -1.12 18.59
N GLY A 55 6.29 -2.20 18.26
CA GLY A 55 5.42 -2.85 19.23
C GLY A 55 6.22 -3.45 20.38
N GLN A 56 5.65 -3.41 21.58
CA GLN A 56 6.33 -3.89 22.79
C GLN A 56 6.51 -5.42 22.81
N ALA A 57 5.59 -6.17 22.19
CA ALA A 57 5.63 -7.63 22.25
C ALA A 57 6.63 -8.26 21.28
N LYS A 58 6.68 -7.76 20.03
CA LYS A 58 7.53 -8.33 18.97
C LYS A 58 8.67 -7.41 18.55
N GLY A 59 8.73 -6.18 19.06
CA GLY A 59 9.73 -5.20 18.64
C GLY A 59 9.61 -4.77 17.16
N THR A 60 8.48 -5.04 16.50
CA THR A 60 8.27 -4.77 15.07
C THR A 60 7.27 -3.64 14.82
N PHE A 61 7.46 -2.90 13.74
CA PHE A 61 6.50 -1.88 13.29
C PHE A 61 5.18 -2.50 12.80
N SER A 62 5.25 -3.70 12.21
CA SER A 62 4.07 -4.42 11.70
C SER A 62 3.06 -4.77 12.78
N GLU A 63 3.53 -4.98 14.03
CA GLU A 63 2.65 -5.23 15.18
C GLU A 63 1.74 -4.03 15.43
N ILE A 64 2.30 -2.81 15.51
CA ILE A 64 1.51 -1.59 15.73
C ILE A 64 0.56 -1.34 14.56
N PHE A 65 1.01 -1.54 13.33
CA PHE A 65 0.15 -1.41 12.15
C PHE A 65 -1.05 -2.35 12.21
N SER A 66 -0.83 -3.62 12.55
CA SER A 66 -1.91 -4.62 12.61
C SER A 66 -2.92 -4.31 13.72
N LYS A 67 -2.43 -3.85 14.89
CA LYS A 67 -3.27 -3.38 15.99
C LYS A 67 -4.09 -2.15 15.58
N ARG A 68 -3.44 -1.11 15.04
CA ARG A 68 -4.09 0.12 14.57
C ARG A 68 -5.15 -0.18 13.50
N PHE A 69 -4.85 -1.04 12.54
CA PHE A 69 -5.81 -1.44 11.51
C PHE A 69 -7.01 -2.19 12.09
N THR A 70 -6.80 -3.03 13.10
CA THR A 70 -7.89 -3.71 13.80
C THR A 70 -8.79 -2.71 14.55
N HIS A 71 -8.20 -1.76 15.27
CA HIS A 71 -8.96 -0.69 15.92
C HIS A 71 -9.71 0.19 14.93
N TYR A 72 -9.07 0.56 13.81
CA TYR A 72 -9.70 1.32 12.74
C TYR A 72 -10.95 0.63 12.21
N ARG A 73 -10.86 -0.66 11.85
CA ARG A 73 -12.01 -1.42 11.35
C ARG A 73 -13.14 -1.53 12.36
N ARG A 74 -12.82 -1.68 13.65
CA ARG A 74 -13.84 -1.67 14.73
C ARG A 74 -14.52 -0.32 14.86
N ARG A 75 -13.76 0.77 14.80
CA ARG A 75 -14.29 2.14 14.86
C ARG A 75 -15.21 2.46 13.69
N CYS A 76 -14.90 1.94 12.51
CA CYS A 76 -15.70 2.11 11.30
C CYS A 76 -16.81 1.05 11.14
N ASP A 77 -17.03 0.19 12.14
CA ASP A 77 -18.04 -0.89 12.13
C ASP A 77 -17.93 -1.88 10.95
N ILE A 78 -16.69 -2.13 10.49
CA ILE A 78 -16.36 -3.07 9.41
C ILE A 78 -15.40 -4.17 9.88
N TYR A 79 -15.42 -4.47 11.18
CA TYR A 79 -14.55 -5.48 11.75
C TYR A 79 -15.00 -6.89 11.36
N ASP A 80 -14.04 -7.66 10.86
CA ASP A 80 -14.21 -9.06 10.53
C ASP A 80 -12.98 -9.80 11.02
N ARG A 81 -13.19 -10.87 11.81
CA ARG A 81 -12.12 -11.68 12.40
C ARG A 81 -11.30 -12.42 11.33
N ALA A 82 -11.89 -12.77 10.20
CA ALA A 82 -11.22 -13.42 9.09
C ALA A 82 -10.43 -12.45 8.21
N ARG A 83 -10.63 -11.13 8.39
CA ARG A 83 -9.90 -10.09 7.67
C ARG A 83 -8.87 -9.45 8.59
N ASP A 84 -7.61 -9.46 8.20
CA ASP A 84 -6.53 -8.79 8.90
C ASP A 84 -5.81 -7.82 7.95
N PHE A 85 -4.69 -7.27 8.38
CA PHE A 85 -3.93 -6.36 7.52
C PHE A 85 -3.40 -7.07 6.26
N HIS A 86 -3.12 -8.38 6.33
CA HIS A 86 -2.69 -9.16 5.17
C HIS A 86 -3.81 -9.37 4.15
N SER A 87 -5.08 -9.32 4.57
CA SER A 87 -6.22 -9.38 3.65
C SER A 87 -6.21 -8.27 2.58
N LEU A 88 -5.60 -7.11 2.85
CA LEU A 88 -5.38 -6.07 1.83
C LEU A 88 -4.55 -6.58 0.65
N ARG A 89 -3.51 -7.36 0.93
CA ARG A 89 -2.65 -7.96 -0.08
C ARG A 89 -3.39 -9.03 -0.89
N LYS A 90 -4.25 -9.83 -0.24
CA LYS A 90 -5.14 -10.77 -0.93
C LYS A 90 -6.13 -10.02 -1.82
N GLY A 91 -6.71 -8.93 -1.33
CA GLY A 91 -7.58 -8.05 -2.11
C GLY A 91 -6.89 -7.48 -3.35
N PHE A 92 -5.65 -7.02 -3.22
CA PHE A 92 -4.83 -6.57 -4.36
C PHE A 92 -4.65 -7.68 -5.41
N GLN A 93 -4.28 -8.89 -4.99
CA GLN A 93 -4.18 -10.05 -5.90
C GLN A 93 -5.53 -10.35 -6.59
N THR A 94 -6.63 -10.32 -5.85
CA THR A 94 -7.97 -10.57 -6.41
C THR A 94 -8.34 -9.49 -7.43
N LYS A 95 -8.09 -8.21 -7.14
CA LYS A 95 -8.35 -7.11 -8.08
C LYS A 95 -7.52 -7.25 -9.36
N LEU A 96 -6.22 -7.54 -9.26
CA LEU A 96 -5.39 -7.79 -10.43
C LEU A 96 -5.89 -8.99 -11.27
N THR A 97 -6.40 -10.03 -10.60
CA THR A 97 -6.95 -11.21 -11.28
C THR A 97 -8.23 -10.86 -12.05
N ARG A 98 -9.11 -10.05 -11.45
CA ARG A 98 -10.34 -9.56 -12.10
C ARG A 98 -10.07 -8.59 -13.23
N ALA A 99 -8.96 -7.85 -13.17
CA ALA A 99 -8.48 -6.97 -14.23
C ALA A 99 -7.67 -7.70 -15.32
N GLU A 100 -7.76 -9.04 -15.34
CA GLU A 100 -7.12 -9.91 -16.34
C GLU A 100 -5.61 -9.71 -16.48
N VAL A 101 -4.95 -9.30 -15.39
CA VAL A 101 -3.49 -9.14 -15.38
C VAL A 101 -2.83 -10.52 -15.49
N PRO A 102 -1.85 -10.72 -16.39
CA PRO A 102 -1.20 -12.01 -16.58
C PRO A 102 -0.68 -12.60 -15.27
N TYR A 103 -0.76 -13.93 -15.13
CA TYR A 103 -0.37 -14.62 -13.90
C TYR A 103 1.09 -14.34 -13.49
N TYR A 104 1.98 -14.32 -14.48
CA TYR A 104 3.37 -13.96 -14.33
C TYR A 104 3.54 -12.56 -13.70
N SER A 105 2.91 -11.55 -14.29
CA SER A 105 2.92 -10.15 -13.84
C SER A 105 2.37 -10.01 -12.42
N ARG A 106 1.28 -10.72 -12.10
CA ARG A 106 0.73 -10.77 -10.74
C ARG A 106 1.73 -11.31 -9.73
N LYS A 107 2.46 -12.38 -10.07
CA LYS A 107 3.52 -12.94 -9.21
C LYS A 107 4.66 -11.93 -8.99
N LEU A 108 5.09 -11.23 -10.03
CA LEU A 108 6.11 -10.19 -9.92
C LEU A 108 5.68 -9.04 -9.01
N LEU A 109 4.48 -8.49 -9.22
CA LEU A 109 3.90 -7.42 -8.39
C LEU A 109 3.74 -7.86 -6.92
N MET A 110 3.37 -9.12 -6.71
CA MET A 110 3.31 -9.71 -5.38
C MET A 110 4.71 -9.95 -4.78
N GLY A 111 5.75 -10.18 -5.57
CA GLY A 111 7.04 -10.66 -5.07
C GLY A 111 6.96 -12.14 -4.68
N HIS A 112 6.23 -12.94 -5.46
CA HIS A 112 6.26 -14.40 -5.37
C HIS A 112 7.31 -14.94 -6.34
N GLU A 113 7.99 -16.02 -5.95
CA GLU A 113 8.94 -16.70 -6.83
C GLU A 113 8.22 -17.32 -8.03
N LEU A 114 8.85 -17.16 -9.19
CA LEU A 114 8.41 -17.77 -10.44
C LEU A 114 8.97 -19.19 -10.47
N THR A 115 8.10 -20.14 -10.17
CA THR A 115 8.41 -21.57 -10.20
C THR A 115 8.24 -22.18 -11.59
N ASP A 116 7.73 -21.41 -12.56
CA ASP A 116 7.52 -21.87 -13.93
C ASP A 116 8.82 -21.78 -14.72
N VAL A 117 9.25 -22.94 -15.21
CA VAL A 117 10.48 -23.15 -15.99
C VAL A 117 10.43 -22.32 -17.28
N THR A 118 9.26 -22.20 -17.91
CA THR A 118 9.08 -21.50 -19.19
C THR A 118 9.42 -20.02 -19.05
N HIS A 119 8.83 -19.35 -18.08
CA HIS A 119 9.10 -17.93 -17.87
C HIS A 119 10.54 -17.66 -17.38
N LYS A 120 11.09 -18.57 -16.58
CA LYS A 120 12.47 -18.47 -16.09
C LYS A 120 13.50 -18.51 -17.22
N HIS A 121 13.22 -19.22 -18.32
CA HIS A 121 14.16 -19.40 -19.44
C HIS A 121 13.86 -18.50 -20.64
N TYR A 122 12.59 -18.21 -20.93
CA TYR A 122 12.19 -17.47 -22.15
C TYR A 122 11.83 -16.00 -21.90
N TYR A 123 11.61 -15.59 -20.65
CA TYR A 123 11.29 -14.20 -20.31
C TYR A 123 12.01 -13.74 -19.02
N PRO A 124 13.35 -13.82 -18.97
CA PRO A 124 14.13 -13.57 -17.76
C PRO A 124 14.10 -12.10 -17.30
N GLU A 125 13.90 -11.17 -18.24
CA GLU A 125 13.86 -9.73 -17.99
C GLU A 125 12.56 -9.30 -17.29
N GLY A 126 11.48 -10.06 -17.51
CA GLY A 126 10.18 -9.80 -16.92
C GLY A 126 9.47 -8.58 -17.51
N ASP A 127 8.33 -8.22 -16.90
CA ASP A 127 7.57 -7.05 -17.34
C ASP A 127 8.35 -5.77 -17.10
N THR A 128 8.23 -4.80 -18.01
CA THR A 128 8.81 -3.47 -17.79
C THR A 128 8.06 -2.73 -16.68
N ILE A 129 8.67 -1.67 -16.14
CA ILE A 129 8.01 -0.84 -15.11
C ILE A 129 6.76 -0.16 -15.66
N GLU A 130 6.76 0.19 -16.94
CA GLU A 130 5.63 0.80 -17.65
C GLU A 130 4.47 -0.19 -17.74
N MET A 131 4.73 -1.44 -18.17
CA MET A 131 3.72 -2.50 -18.19
C MET A 131 3.16 -2.77 -16.79
N MET A 132 4.04 -2.86 -15.78
CA MET A 132 3.62 -3.04 -14.40
C MET A 132 2.77 -1.86 -13.89
N ARG A 133 3.07 -0.62 -14.31
CA ARG A 133 2.28 0.57 -13.94
C ARG A 133 0.90 0.49 -14.56
N ASP A 134 0.81 0.13 -15.84
CA ASP A 134 -0.47 -0.05 -16.53
C ASP A 134 -1.31 -1.11 -15.83
N TYR A 135 -0.74 -2.26 -15.47
CA TYR A 135 -1.44 -3.30 -14.73
C TYR A 135 -1.94 -2.84 -13.34
N ILE A 136 -1.12 -2.08 -12.61
CA ILE A 136 -1.54 -1.51 -11.33
C ILE A 136 -2.65 -0.47 -11.52
N ASN A 137 -2.59 0.35 -12.56
CA ASN A 137 -3.62 1.38 -12.80
C ASN A 137 -4.94 0.80 -13.31
N ARG A 138 -4.98 -0.45 -13.81
CA ARG A 138 -6.23 -1.15 -14.13
C ARG A 138 -7.07 -1.48 -12.90
N ILE A 139 -6.46 -1.59 -11.71
CA ILE A 139 -7.23 -1.87 -10.50
C ILE A 139 -7.82 -0.56 -9.96
N ASP A 140 -9.14 -0.49 -9.88
CA ASP A 140 -9.79 0.65 -9.26
C ASP A 140 -9.48 0.69 -7.75
N VAL A 141 -8.94 1.81 -7.30
CA VAL A 141 -8.69 2.12 -5.90
C VAL A 141 -9.43 3.41 -5.59
N ASP A 142 -10.68 3.27 -5.17
CA ASP A 142 -11.48 4.40 -4.72
C ASP A 142 -10.78 5.12 -3.56
N CYS A 143 -10.32 6.33 -3.86
CA CYS A 143 -9.66 7.24 -2.93
C CYS A 143 -10.55 8.47 -2.64
N SER A 144 -11.79 8.50 -3.13
CA SER A 144 -12.72 9.65 -2.97
C SER A 144 -13.05 9.95 -1.51
N GLN A 145 -13.08 8.91 -0.67
CA GLN A 145 -13.35 9.01 0.77
C GLN A 145 -12.10 9.25 1.61
N ILE A 146 -10.93 9.42 0.98
CA ILE A 146 -9.69 9.71 1.68
C ILE A 146 -9.54 11.22 1.80
N LEU A 147 -9.43 11.71 3.04
CA LEU A 147 -9.04 13.09 3.31
C LEU A 147 -7.69 13.38 2.63
N ARG A 148 -7.68 14.30 1.68
CA ARG A 148 -6.49 14.67 0.92
C ARG A 148 -5.49 15.36 1.85
N PRO A 149 -4.39 14.69 2.27
CA PRO A 149 -3.60 15.14 3.42
C PRO A 149 -2.84 16.45 3.19
N PHE A 150 -2.81 16.92 1.95
CA PHE A 150 -1.95 18.00 1.48
C PHE A 150 -2.66 19.10 0.72
N ASP A 151 -3.97 18.98 0.57
CA ASP A 151 -4.80 20.01 -0.03
C ASP A 151 -5.11 21.06 1.04
N THR A 152 -5.30 22.32 0.62
CA THR A 152 -5.77 23.38 1.51
C THR A 152 -7.13 23.00 2.08
N VAL A 153 -7.41 23.37 3.33
CA VAL A 153 -8.72 23.14 3.98
C VAL A 153 -9.79 24.00 3.31
N SER A 154 -10.20 23.59 2.11
CA SER A 154 -11.35 24.07 1.37
C SER A 154 -11.83 22.87 0.57
N ASP A 155 -13.03 22.40 0.88
CA ASP A 155 -13.84 21.47 0.05
C ASP A 155 -13.53 19.97 0.05
N THR A 156 -13.21 19.35 1.18
CA THR A 156 -13.38 17.88 1.28
C THR A 156 -13.99 17.46 2.61
N ASN A 157 -15.29 17.18 2.57
CA ASN A 157 -16.07 16.36 3.51
C ASN A 157 -15.54 16.31 4.95
N VAL A 158 -15.54 17.46 5.62
CA VAL A 158 -15.60 17.46 7.07
C VAL A 158 -16.99 16.96 7.43
N HIS A 159 -17.12 15.67 7.75
CA HIS A 159 -18.28 15.21 8.53
C HIS A 159 -18.28 16.02 9.82
N ARG A 160 -19.03 17.14 9.82
CA ARG A 160 -19.23 17.98 10.99
C ARG A 160 -20.11 17.14 11.91
N LEU A 161 -19.49 16.52 12.92
CA LEU A 161 -20.22 15.85 14.00
C LEU A 161 -21.06 16.92 14.70
N SER A 162 -22.36 16.94 14.43
CA SER A 162 -23.32 17.73 15.19
C SER A 162 -23.76 16.93 16.41
N VAL A 163 -23.64 17.54 17.59
CA VAL A 163 -24.23 17.03 18.83
C VAL A 163 -25.75 17.06 18.65
N ILE A 164 -26.40 15.91 18.76
CA ILE A 164 -27.86 15.83 18.86
C ILE A 164 -28.18 16.00 20.34
N GLU A 165 -28.57 17.20 20.75
CA GLU A 165 -29.18 17.40 22.06
C GLU A 165 -30.56 16.72 22.04
N LYS A 166 -30.70 15.64 22.80
CA LYS A 166 -32.00 15.06 23.08
C LYS A 166 -32.69 15.97 24.08
N HIS A 167 -33.67 16.74 23.63
CA HIS A 167 -34.62 17.37 24.54
C HIS A 167 -35.47 16.28 25.22
N ALA A 168 -35.62 16.45 26.53
CA ALA A 168 -36.35 15.58 27.45
C ALA A 168 -37.87 15.57 27.17
#